data_AF-A0A522CPX3-F1
#
_entry.id   AF-A0A522CPX3-F1
#
_cell.length_a   1.000
_cell.length_b   1.000
_cell.length_c   1.000
_cell.angle_alpha   90.00
_cell.angle_beta   90.00
_cell.angle_gamma   90.00
#
_symmetry.space_group_name_H-M   'P 1'
#
loop_
_entity.id
_entity.type
_entity.pdbx_description
1 polymer ?
#
loop_
_entity_poly.entity_id
_entity_poly.type
_entity_poly.pdbx_seq_one_letter_code
_entity_poly.pdbx_strand_id
1 'polypeptide(L)'
;MSAKWAGAAGLMALGVLAAPAFGQAPAAPPRGAAIYAERCKDCHEAGDERALTREQLAAKTPAEIVAALTTGPMAAAAEGLTADDKQAVAAWLTAR
;
A
#
# COMPACT_ATOMS: atom_id res chain seq x y z
N MET A 1 5.80 68.99 39.26
CA MET A 1 5.02 69.15 38.01
C MET A 1 4.59 67.77 37.55
N SER A 2 3.28 67.56 37.53
CA SER A 2 2.62 66.29 37.22
C SER A 2 2.54 66.06 35.71
N ALA A 3 2.81 64.83 35.26
CA ALA A 3 2.20 64.28 34.06
C ALA A 3 2.16 62.75 34.18
N LYS A 4 1.00 62.24 34.59
CA LYS A 4 0.65 60.82 34.53
C LYS A 4 0.10 60.52 33.14
N TRP A 5 0.64 59.53 32.44
CA TRP A 5 -0.06 58.82 31.36
C TRP A 5 0.19 57.33 31.52
N ALA A 6 -0.85 56.63 31.97
CA ALA A 6 -0.97 55.19 31.92
C ALA A 6 -1.57 54.82 30.55
N GLY A 7 -0.98 53.83 29.89
CA GLY A 7 -1.52 53.23 28.67
C GLY A 7 -1.17 51.74 28.69
N ALA A 8 -2.16 50.92 29.05
CA ALA A 8 -2.05 49.48 29.10
C ALA A 8 -2.30 48.86 27.71
N ALA A 9 -1.53 47.81 27.44
CA ALA A 9 -1.88 46.54 26.79
C ALA A 9 -2.80 46.56 25.55
N GLY A 10 -2.29 46.01 24.44
CA GLY A 10 -3.16 45.43 23.42
C GLY A 10 -2.47 44.94 22.15
N LEU A 11 -2.34 43.62 22.05
CA LEU A 11 -2.45 42.82 20.82
C LEU A 11 -1.32 42.90 19.78
N MET A 12 -0.48 41.88 19.73
CA MET A 12 -0.34 40.96 18.57
C MET A 12 0.96 40.18 18.69
N ALA A 13 0.83 38.87 18.88
CA ALA A 13 1.64 37.88 18.15
C ALA A 13 0.99 36.53 18.38
N LEU A 14 0.20 36.08 17.39
CA LEU A 14 -0.16 34.68 17.24
C LEU A 14 1.16 33.89 17.13
N GLY A 15 1.58 33.25 18.22
CA GLY A 15 2.61 32.23 18.18
C GLY A 15 2.05 31.02 17.45
N VAL A 16 2.34 30.92 16.15
CA VAL A 16 2.12 29.69 15.37
C VAL A 16 3.00 28.62 16.00
N LEU A 17 2.41 27.75 16.82
CA LEU A 17 3.05 26.52 17.24
C LEU A 17 3.22 25.65 15.99
N ALA A 18 4.41 25.71 15.39
CA ALA A 18 4.85 24.72 14.41
C ALA A 18 4.96 23.37 15.13
N ALA A 19 3.92 22.55 15.03
CA ALA A 19 3.98 21.16 15.44
C ALA A 19 5.04 20.44 14.59
N PRO A 20 5.84 19.53 15.16
CA PRO A 20 6.78 18.75 14.37
C PRO A 20 5.96 17.86 13.42
N ALA A 21 6.19 18.02 12.12
CA ALA A 21 5.75 17.06 11.13
C ALA A 21 6.50 15.74 11.40
N PHE A 22 5.94 14.88 12.25
CA PHE A 22 6.38 13.50 12.36
C PHE A 22 6.30 12.90 10.95
N GLY A 23 7.47 12.51 10.43
CA GLY A 23 7.63 12.00 9.08
C GLY A 23 6.59 10.93 8.79
N GLN A 24 5.85 11.11 7.71
CA GLN A 24 4.98 10.08 7.15
C GLN A 24 5.92 8.96 6.70
N ALA A 25 6.06 7.93 7.53
CA ALA A 25 6.70 6.69 7.09
C ALA A 25 5.93 6.20 5.86
N PRO A 26 6.61 5.74 4.80
CA PRO A 26 5.92 5.21 3.64
C PRO A 26 4.94 4.12 4.11
N ALA A 27 3.67 4.27 3.74
CA ALA A 27 2.66 3.28 4.06
C ALA A 27 3.16 1.92 3.53
N ALA A 28 3.13 0.90 4.40
CA ALA A 28 3.48 -0.44 3.96
C ALA A 28 2.61 -0.82 2.75
N PRO A 29 3.18 -1.46 1.71
CA PRO A 29 2.39 -1.89 0.57
C PRO A 29 1.23 -2.77 1.03
N PRO A 30 0.07 -2.72 0.36
CA PRO A 30 -1.02 -3.64 0.66
C PRO A 30 -0.49 -5.08 0.67
N ARG A 31 -0.94 -5.91 1.62
CA ARG A 31 -0.40 -7.27 1.83
C ARG A 31 -0.24 -8.08 0.53
N GLY A 32 -1.23 -8.00 -0.36
CA GLY A 32 -1.17 -8.66 -1.67
C GLY A 32 -0.06 -8.16 -2.59
N ALA A 33 0.21 -6.86 -2.57
CA ALA A 33 1.32 -6.25 -3.31
C ALA A 33 2.68 -6.73 -2.81
N ALA A 34 2.84 -6.85 -1.48
CA ALA A 34 4.07 -7.36 -0.87
C ALA A 34 4.32 -8.81 -1.27
N ILE A 35 3.32 -9.69 -1.13
CA ILE A 35 3.43 -11.10 -1.51
C ILE A 35 3.77 -11.23 -3.01
N TYR A 36 3.09 -10.47 -3.87
CA TYR A 36 3.37 -10.50 -5.30
C TYR A 36 4.83 -10.12 -5.62
N ALA A 37 5.32 -9.04 -4.99
CA ALA A 37 6.68 -8.57 -5.19
C ALA A 37 7.74 -9.55 -4.69
N GLU A 38 7.44 -10.30 -3.63
CA GLU A 38 8.36 -11.27 -3.02
C GLU A 38 8.34 -12.66 -3.69
N ARG A 39 7.21 -13.04 -4.29
CA ARG A 39 6.97 -14.45 -4.69
C ARG A 39 6.56 -14.64 -6.15
N CYS A 40 5.97 -13.63 -6.78
CA CYS A 40 5.26 -13.81 -8.05
C CYS A 40 5.92 -13.07 -9.22
N LYS A 41 6.49 -11.88 -8.97
CA LYS A 41 7.02 -11.00 -10.02
C LYS A 41 8.10 -11.66 -10.88
N ASP A 42 8.90 -12.54 -10.30
CA ASP A 42 10.07 -13.13 -10.97
C ASP A 42 9.69 -14.00 -12.17
N CYS A 43 8.44 -14.47 -12.24
CA CYS A 43 7.90 -15.12 -13.44
C CYS A 43 6.94 -14.21 -14.21
N HIS A 44 6.06 -13.49 -13.49
CA HIS A 44 4.97 -12.73 -14.10
C HIS A 44 5.38 -11.37 -14.68
N GLU A 45 6.59 -10.87 -14.36
CA GLU A 45 7.16 -9.63 -14.90
C GLU A 45 8.50 -9.85 -15.62
N ALA A 46 9.06 -11.06 -15.59
CA ALA A 46 10.31 -11.39 -16.28
C ALA A 46 10.15 -11.64 -17.80
N GLY A 47 8.92 -11.61 -18.32
CA GLY A 47 8.64 -11.90 -19.73
C GLY A 47 8.68 -13.39 -20.08
N ASP A 48 8.48 -14.29 -19.11
CA ASP A 48 8.31 -15.73 -19.39
C ASP A 48 7.00 -15.95 -20.17
N GLU A 49 7.10 -16.49 -21.38
CA GLU A 49 5.93 -16.76 -22.25
C GLU A 49 4.91 -17.73 -21.65
N ARG A 50 5.31 -18.50 -20.63
CA ARG A 50 4.43 -19.44 -19.91
C ARG A 50 3.67 -18.77 -18.77
N ALA A 51 4.05 -17.54 -18.38
CA ALA A 51 3.42 -16.79 -17.30
C ALA A 51 2.55 -15.66 -17.86
N LEU A 52 1.38 -15.45 -17.26
CA LEU A 52 0.57 -14.28 -17.58
C LEU A 52 1.28 -13.01 -17.09
N THR A 53 1.26 -11.94 -17.87
CA THR A 53 1.75 -10.63 -17.41
C THR A 53 0.87 -10.07 -16.29
N ARG A 54 1.37 -9.09 -15.55
CA ARG A 54 0.59 -8.41 -14.50
C ARG A 54 -0.71 -7.79 -15.06
N GLU A 55 -0.69 -7.27 -16.28
CA GLU A 55 -1.86 -6.72 -16.97
C GLU A 55 -2.87 -7.82 -17.31
N GLN A 56 -2.39 -8.99 -17.74
CA GLN A 56 -3.25 -10.14 -18.03
C GLN A 56 -3.86 -10.72 -16.75
N LEU A 57 -3.11 -10.73 -15.64
CA LEU A 57 -3.63 -11.09 -14.32
C LEU A 57 -4.70 -10.11 -13.83
N ALA A 58 -4.52 -8.81 -14.06
CA ALA A 58 -5.52 -7.79 -13.71
C ALA A 58 -6.84 -7.91 -14.47
N ALA A 59 -6.86 -8.64 -15.60
CA ALA A 59 -8.06 -8.95 -16.35
C ALA A 59 -8.81 -10.20 -15.84
N LYS A 60 -8.23 -10.96 -14.88
CA LYS A 60 -8.89 -12.10 -14.23
C LYS A 60 -9.85 -11.64 -13.14
N THR A 61 -10.72 -12.55 -12.74
CA THR A 61 -11.48 -12.41 -11.51
C THR A 61 -10.63 -12.81 -10.30
N PRO A 62 -10.88 -12.25 -9.10
CA PRO A 62 -10.21 -12.71 -7.88
C PRO A 62 -10.32 -14.23 -7.65
N ALA A 63 -11.48 -14.80 -7.96
CA ALA A 63 -11.74 -16.23 -7.78
C ALA A 63 -10.87 -17.11 -8.71
N GLU A 64 -10.67 -16.71 -9.96
CA GLU A 64 -9.78 -17.42 -10.89
C GLU A 64 -8.33 -17.41 -10.40
N ILE A 65 -7.86 -16.28 -9.87
CA ILE A 65 -6.50 -16.18 -9.31
C ILE A 65 -6.38 -17.08 -8.07
N VAL A 66 -7.34 -17.05 -7.14
CA VAL A 66 -7.32 -17.93 -5.96
C VAL A 66 -7.36 -19.40 -6.36
N ALA A 67 -8.16 -19.78 -7.35
CA ALA A 67 -8.20 -21.15 -7.86
C ALA A 67 -6.84 -21.58 -8.44
N ALA A 68 -6.20 -20.72 -9.24
CA ALA A 68 -4.88 -20.97 -9.79
C ALA A 68 -3.81 -21.18 -8.69
N LEU A 69 -3.87 -20.41 -7.60
CA LEU A 69 -2.97 -20.51 -6.44
C LEU A 69 -3.30 -21.67 -5.49
N THR A 70 -4.46 -22.31 -5.62
CA THR A 70 -4.91 -23.34 -4.68
C THR A 70 -4.83 -24.74 -5.27
N THR A 71 -5.39 -24.94 -6.45
CA THR A 71 -5.45 -26.26 -7.12
C THR A 71 -4.99 -26.23 -8.57
N GLY A 72 -4.72 -25.03 -9.10
CA GLY A 72 -4.34 -24.83 -10.48
C GLY A 72 -2.81 -24.79 -10.70
N PRO A 73 -2.38 -24.21 -11.83
CA PRO A 73 -0.99 -24.28 -12.26
C PRO A 73 0.00 -23.55 -11.34
N MET A 74 -0.48 -22.64 -10.48
CA MET A 74 0.35 -21.87 -9.55
C MET A 74 0.34 -22.43 -8.13
N ALA A 75 -0.28 -23.59 -7.89
CA ALA A 75 -0.35 -24.19 -6.55
C ALA A 75 1.04 -24.42 -5.93
N ALA A 76 2.02 -24.86 -6.72
CA ALA A 76 3.40 -25.07 -6.25
C ALA A 76 4.09 -23.74 -5.88
N ALA A 77 3.93 -22.69 -6.69
CA ALA A 77 4.50 -21.37 -6.39
C ALA A 77 3.85 -20.71 -5.16
N ALA A 78 2.60 -21.06 -4.89
CA ALA A 78 1.80 -20.60 -3.77
C ALA A 78 1.89 -21.50 -2.52
N GLU A 79 2.78 -22.50 -2.51
CA GLU A 79 3.00 -23.34 -1.34
C GLU A 79 3.44 -22.48 -0.14
N GLY A 80 2.84 -22.76 1.02
CA GLY A 80 3.07 -22.00 2.26
C GLY A 80 2.26 -20.71 2.39
N LEU A 81 1.58 -20.24 1.34
CA LEU A 81 0.64 -19.12 1.47
C LEU A 81 -0.66 -19.56 2.16
N THR A 82 -1.13 -18.75 3.11
CA THR A 82 -2.44 -18.97 3.74
C THR A 82 -3.59 -18.66 2.76
N ALA A 83 -4.81 -19.06 3.10
CA ALA A 83 -5.98 -18.70 2.30
C ALA A 83 -6.13 -17.17 2.18
N ASP A 84 -5.91 -16.45 3.29
CA ASP A 84 -5.98 -14.99 3.35
C ASP A 84 -4.89 -14.34 2.49
N ASP A 85 -3.70 -14.92 2.41
CA ASP A 85 -2.61 -14.44 1.53
C ASP A 85 -3.00 -14.54 0.06
N LYS A 86 -3.56 -15.70 -0.34
CA LYS A 86 -4.03 -15.92 -1.70
C LYS A 86 -5.15 -14.95 -2.07
N GLN A 87 -6.07 -14.70 -1.15
CA GLN A 87 -7.14 -13.72 -1.33
C GLN A 87 -6.58 -12.29 -1.42
N ALA A 88 -5.62 -11.91 -0.57
CA ALA A 88 -5.02 -10.59 -0.58
C ALA A 88 -4.30 -10.30 -1.90
N VAL A 89 -3.53 -11.26 -2.43
CA VAL A 89 -2.87 -11.14 -3.74
C VAL A 89 -3.90 -11.02 -4.86
N ALA A 90 -4.93 -11.86 -4.86
CA ALA A 90 -5.96 -11.83 -5.89
C ALA A 90 -6.74 -10.51 -5.89
N ALA A 91 -7.13 -10.02 -4.71
CA ALA A 91 -7.81 -8.74 -4.57
C ALA A 91 -6.92 -7.57 -5.02
N TRP A 92 -5.64 -7.60 -4.67
CA TRP A 92 -4.71 -6.56 -5.11
C TRP A 92 -4.46 -6.58 -6.62
N LEU A 93 -4.26 -7.75 -7.22
CA LEU A 93 -4.00 -7.88 -8.67
C LEU A 93 -5.17 -7.39 -9.53
N THR A 94 -6.39 -7.53 -9.03
CA THR A 94 -7.63 -7.22 -9.76
C THR A 94 -8.27 -5.89 -9.37
N ALA A 95 -7.66 -5.17 -8.43
CA ALA A 95 -8.07 -3.82 -8.07
C ALA A 95 -7.84 -2.88 -9.28
N ARG A 96 -8.91 -2.20 -9.72
CA ARG A 96 -8.90 -1.21 -10.80
C ARG A 96 -8.64 0.18 -10.24
#